data_AF-A0A929PAP9-F1
#
_entry.id   AF-A0A929PAP9-F1
#
_cell.length_a   1.000
_cell.length_b   1.000
_cell.length_c   1.000
_cell.angle_alpha   90.00
_cell.angle_beta   90.00
_cell.angle_gamma   90.00
#
_symmetry.space_group_name_H-M   'P 1'
#
loop_
_entity.id
_entity.type
_entity.pdbx_description
1 polymer ?
#
loop_
_entity_poly.entity_id
_entity_poly.type
_entity_poly.pdbx_seq_one_letter_code
_entity_poly.pdbx_strand_id
1 'polypeptide(L)'
;MPGDIFTLSSAVLVGLVLGFVLQRGRFRLNMAFTSMITPRKDFTIFRAYLLSLVVAILGANLIQDLGWLIAVDPSDGEVVTKVLYRQGFAPVANILGGYLFGMGMVLANGCASGILYRCGQGFTDAWLAFLAFFLGLCITKHGWLKPLYAMSASVVVRINGKVNPALWDLFGGGMEAKWITIGVITIIIGIFILRGKPFGTASKGYYWSITGLFLGVITIIAWWASTYWGGRPRGLSFTGPTSEFFLSLLAGDPMVRRTPVFNFFGLFETTWASLYVVAVPMGAFFSAKLLKEFRLFFLPREELLSVFIGGLMMGIGAAVGRG
;
A
#
# COMPACT_ATOMS: atom_id res chain seq x y z
N MET A 1 24.80 -9.22 -4.04
CA MET A 1 24.35 -10.52 -3.50
C MET A 1 23.06 -10.32 -2.71
N PRO A 2 22.28 -11.38 -2.43
CA PRO A 2 21.05 -11.23 -1.65
C PRO A 2 21.39 -10.66 -0.27
N GLY A 3 20.89 -9.48 0.07
CA GLY A 3 21.18 -8.80 1.35
C GLY A 3 22.18 -7.63 1.27
N ASP A 4 22.50 -7.11 0.08
CA ASP A 4 23.41 -5.96 -0.05
C ASP A 4 22.85 -4.69 0.62
N ILE A 5 23.77 -3.86 1.14
CA ILE A 5 23.48 -2.54 1.75
C ILE A 5 22.59 -1.65 0.86
N PHE A 6 22.68 -1.82 -0.47
CA PHE A 6 21.84 -1.10 -1.44
C PHE A 6 20.36 -1.53 -1.41
N THR A 7 20.07 -2.81 -1.22
CA THR A 7 18.69 -3.32 -1.08
C THR A 7 18.06 -2.77 0.19
N LEU A 8 18.80 -2.79 1.31
CA LEU A 8 18.37 -2.19 2.57
C LEU A 8 18.14 -0.68 2.42
N SER A 9 19.14 0.03 1.88
CA SER A 9 19.11 1.49 1.73
C SER A 9 17.96 1.93 0.82
N SER A 10 17.72 1.24 -0.29
CA SER A 10 16.61 1.57 -1.21
C SER A 10 15.24 1.38 -0.55
N ALA A 11 15.03 0.29 0.19
CA ALA A 11 13.78 0.06 0.92
C ALA A 11 13.55 1.16 1.98
N VAL A 12 14.56 1.42 2.80
CA VAL A 12 14.49 2.43 3.86
C VAL A 12 14.26 3.81 3.27
N LEU A 13 14.98 4.20 2.21
CA LEU A 13 14.82 5.50 1.56
C LEU A 13 13.41 5.69 0.99
N VAL A 14 12.87 4.68 0.29
CA VAL A 14 11.49 4.76 -0.24
C VAL A 14 10.48 4.89 0.90
N GLY A 15 10.64 4.12 1.98
CA GLY A 15 9.76 4.21 3.15
C GLY A 15 9.85 5.55 3.87
N LEU A 16 11.05 6.08 4.09
CA LEU A 16 11.29 7.39 4.71
C LEU A 16 10.63 8.51 3.88
N VAL A 17 10.86 8.53 2.57
CA VAL A 17 10.28 9.55 1.67
C VAL A 17 8.75 9.43 1.65
N LEU A 18 8.22 8.22 1.56
CA LEU A 18 6.77 7.98 1.59
C LEU A 18 6.15 8.48 2.90
N GLY A 19 6.72 8.10 4.05
CA GLY A 19 6.25 8.55 5.36
C GLY A 19 6.30 10.06 5.54
N PHE A 20 7.39 10.69 5.07
CA PHE A 20 7.55 12.14 5.09
C PHE A 20 6.46 12.85 4.29
N VAL A 21 6.22 12.41 3.04
CA VAL A 21 5.20 13.00 2.17
C VAL A 21 3.79 12.75 2.69
N LEU A 22 3.49 11.55 3.21
CA LEU A 22 2.18 11.21 3.80
C LEU A 22 1.87 12.09 5.02
N GLN A 23 2.84 12.27 5.92
CA GLN A 23 2.69 13.12 7.11
C GLN A 23 2.49 14.58 6.69
N ARG A 24 3.33 15.09 5.79
CA ARG A 24 3.30 16.50 5.39
C ARG A 24 2.05 16.87 4.58
N GLY A 25 1.57 15.96 3.74
CA GLY A 25 0.32 16.13 3.00
C GLY A 25 -0.93 15.78 3.80
N ARG A 26 -0.78 15.26 5.02
CA ARG A 26 -1.86 14.71 5.88
C ARG A 26 -2.78 13.77 5.08
N PHE A 27 -2.16 12.96 4.23
CA PHE A 27 -2.86 12.27 3.16
C PHE A 27 -3.49 10.97 3.66
N ARG A 28 -4.77 11.05 4.07
CA ARG A 28 -5.56 9.88 4.51
C ARG A 28 -6.60 9.54 3.46
N LEU A 29 -6.51 8.34 2.92
CA LEU A 29 -7.51 7.82 1.98
C LEU A 29 -8.93 7.88 2.54
N ASN A 30 -9.10 7.49 3.82
CA ASN A 30 -10.41 7.55 4.47
C ASN A 30 -10.97 8.98 4.50
N MET A 31 -10.13 10.00 4.75
CA MET A 31 -10.58 11.40 4.69
C MET A 31 -11.06 11.81 3.30
N ALA A 32 -10.46 11.28 2.23
CA ALA A 32 -10.89 11.61 0.88
C ALA A 32 -12.35 11.21 0.62
N PHE A 33 -12.77 10.04 1.14
CA PHE A 33 -14.14 9.55 1.01
C PHE A 33 -15.09 10.21 2.01
N THR A 34 -14.71 10.37 3.27
CA THR A 34 -15.59 10.98 4.27
C THR A 34 -15.87 12.47 3.98
N SER A 35 -14.88 13.20 3.45
CA SER A 35 -15.05 14.61 3.06
C SER A 35 -16.04 14.79 1.91
N MET A 36 -16.15 13.80 1.02
CA MET A 36 -17.10 13.75 -0.09
C MET A 36 -18.53 13.48 0.39
N ILE A 37 -18.71 12.60 1.38
CA ILE A 37 -20.02 12.15 1.87
C ILE A 37 -20.61 13.14 2.90
N THR A 38 -19.76 13.93 3.56
CA THR A 38 -20.17 14.97 4.52
C THR A 38 -20.99 16.07 3.81
N PRO A 39 -21.96 16.74 4.47
CA PRO A 39 -22.82 17.76 3.85
C PRO A 39 -22.08 18.90 3.13
N ARG A 40 -20.83 19.20 3.52
CA ARG A 40 -19.97 20.20 2.87
C ARG A 40 -19.45 19.79 1.48
N LYS A 41 -19.51 18.49 1.12
CA LYS A 41 -19.09 17.90 -0.16
C LYS A 41 -17.73 18.41 -0.65
N ASP A 42 -16.69 18.24 0.16
CA ASP A 42 -15.33 18.62 -0.21
C ASP A 42 -14.62 17.48 -0.96
N PHE A 43 -14.37 17.72 -2.25
CA PHE A 43 -13.70 16.77 -3.15
C PHE A 43 -12.20 17.05 -3.31
N THR A 44 -11.62 18.00 -2.58
CA THR A 44 -10.25 18.47 -2.81
C THR A 44 -9.22 17.35 -2.58
N ILE A 45 -9.33 16.63 -1.46
CA ILE A 45 -8.46 15.49 -1.13
C ILE A 45 -8.72 14.31 -2.09
N PHE A 46 -9.97 14.09 -2.48
CA PHE A 46 -10.33 13.05 -3.44
C PHE A 46 -9.72 13.32 -4.83
N ARG A 47 -9.71 14.56 -5.30
CA ARG A 47 -9.02 14.95 -6.54
C ARG A 47 -7.51 14.74 -6.46
N ALA A 48 -6.89 15.05 -5.32
CA ALA A 48 -5.47 14.78 -5.10
C ALA A 48 -5.15 13.27 -5.13
N TYR A 49 -6.05 12.44 -4.60
CA TYR A 49 -5.94 10.98 -4.72
C TYR A 49 -6.07 10.50 -6.16
N LEU A 50 -7.05 11.00 -6.90
CA LEU A 50 -7.21 10.70 -8.31
C LEU A 50 -5.99 11.14 -9.13
N LEU A 51 -5.36 12.26 -8.80
CA LEU A 51 -4.10 12.69 -9.42
C LEU A 51 -2.97 11.69 -9.15
N SER A 52 -2.79 11.26 -7.90
CA SER A 52 -1.83 10.21 -7.55
C SER A 52 -2.09 8.91 -8.31
N LEU A 53 -3.36 8.54 -8.46
CA LEU A 53 -3.79 7.33 -9.18
C LEU A 53 -3.47 7.42 -10.67
N VAL A 54 -3.78 8.53 -11.33
CA VAL A 54 -3.49 8.75 -12.76
C VAL A 54 -1.99 8.69 -13.02
N VAL A 55 -1.20 9.39 -12.22
CA VAL A 55 0.28 9.37 -12.34
C VAL A 55 0.80 7.94 -12.15
N ALA A 56 0.30 7.21 -11.15
CA ALA A 56 0.69 5.82 -10.91
C ALA A 56 0.29 4.87 -12.05
N ILE A 57 -0.94 4.98 -12.59
CA ILE A 57 -1.42 4.14 -13.71
C ILE A 57 -0.54 4.36 -14.94
N LEU A 58 -0.34 5.63 -15.35
CA LEU A 58 0.47 5.95 -16.52
C LEU A 58 1.91 5.51 -16.33
N GLY A 59 2.53 5.92 -15.22
CA GLY A 59 3.94 5.67 -14.96
C GLY A 59 4.26 4.18 -14.81
N ALA A 60 3.45 3.42 -14.05
CA ALA A 60 3.69 1.99 -13.85
C ALA A 60 3.57 1.19 -15.16
N ASN A 61 2.56 1.51 -15.98
CA ASN A 61 2.39 0.84 -17.27
C ASN A 61 3.44 1.25 -18.29
N LEU A 62 3.93 2.50 -18.23
CA LEU A 62 5.01 2.97 -19.09
C LEU A 62 6.33 2.30 -18.74
N ILE A 63 6.74 2.27 -17.46
CA ILE A 63 7.99 1.59 -17.06
C ILE A 63 7.97 0.09 -17.34
N GLN A 64 6.79 -0.54 -17.33
CA GLN A 64 6.63 -1.93 -17.74
C GLN A 64 6.88 -2.09 -19.24
N ASP A 65 6.26 -1.26 -20.08
CA ASP A 65 6.37 -1.38 -21.55
C ASP A 65 7.76 -0.96 -22.06
N LEU A 66 8.43 -0.05 -21.35
CA LEU A 66 9.84 0.29 -21.57
C LEU A 66 10.80 -0.82 -21.13
N GLY A 67 10.30 -1.89 -20.50
CA GLY A 67 11.12 -3.00 -20.01
C GLY A 67 12.01 -2.64 -18.82
N TRP A 68 11.71 -1.56 -18.09
CA TRP A 68 12.53 -1.09 -16.95
C TRP A 68 12.26 -1.85 -15.64
N LEU A 69 11.24 -2.71 -15.63
CA LEU A 69 10.96 -3.63 -14.52
C LEU A 69 11.89 -4.84 -14.59
N ILE A 70 13.16 -4.61 -14.29
CA ILE A 70 14.23 -5.59 -14.41
C ILE A 70 14.55 -6.18 -13.05
N ALA A 71 14.68 -7.51 -12.94
CA ALA A 71 15.15 -8.19 -11.75
C ALA A 71 16.24 -9.21 -12.12
N VAL A 72 17.27 -9.33 -11.28
CA VAL A 72 18.31 -10.35 -11.42
C VAL A 72 17.80 -11.65 -10.80
N ASP A 73 17.82 -12.75 -11.55
CA ASP A 73 17.46 -14.05 -11.02
C ASP A 73 18.54 -14.53 -10.02
N PRO A 74 18.18 -14.91 -8.79
CA PRO A 74 19.15 -15.39 -7.80
C PRO A 74 19.86 -16.69 -8.20
N SER A 75 19.29 -17.48 -9.11
CA SER A 75 19.80 -18.80 -9.48
C SER A 75 20.88 -18.74 -10.56
N ASP A 76 20.61 -18.04 -11.66
CA ASP A 76 21.49 -18.02 -12.83
C ASP A 76 22.17 -16.64 -13.04
N GLY A 77 21.83 -15.63 -12.23
CA GLY A 77 22.34 -14.27 -12.38
C GLY A 77 21.80 -13.53 -13.61
N GLU A 78 20.89 -14.16 -14.36
CA GLU A 78 20.31 -13.59 -15.56
C GLU A 78 19.37 -12.42 -15.25
N VAL A 79 19.37 -11.46 -16.16
CA VAL A 79 18.57 -10.25 -16.07
C VAL A 79 17.20 -10.54 -16.69
N VAL A 80 16.18 -10.70 -15.85
CA VAL A 80 14.82 -11.05 -16.28
C VAL A 80 13.89 -9.84 -16.16
N THR A 81 13.23 -9.50 -17.27
CA THR A 81 12.15 -8.49 -17.27
C THR A 81 10.90 -9.08 -16.62
N LYS A 82 10.43 -8.43 -15.55
CA LYS A 82 9.22 -8.80 -14.81
C LYS A 82 8.04 -7.93 -15.27
N VAL A 83 6.83 -8.48 -15.13
CA VAL A 83 5.57 -7.77 -15.43
C VAL A 83 4.86 -7.37 -14.16
N LEU A 84 4.07 -6.30 -14.20
CA LEU A 84 3.30 -5.82 -13.05
C LEU A 84 2.42 -6.93 -12.48
N TYR A 85 2.50 -7.11 -11.16
CA TYR A 85 1.70 -8.12 -10.48
C TYR A 85 0.28 -7.61 -10.23
N ARG A 86 -0.68 -8.15 -10.98
CA ARG A 86 -2.12 -7.92 -10.74
C ARG A 86 -2.68 -9.02 -9.85
N GLN A 87 -3.46 -8.63 -8.84
CA GLN A 87 -4.17 -9.59 -8.00
C GLN A 87 -5.21 -10.37 -8.82
N GLY A 88 -5.44 -11.62 -8.43
CA GLY A 88 -6.48 -12.44 -9.05
C GLY A 88 -7.86 -11.88 -8.75
N PHE A 89 -8.78 -11.97 -9.71
CA PHE A 89 -10.13 -11.44 -9.54
C PHE A 89 -11.02 -12.43 -8.77
N ALA A 90 -11.11 -12.23 -7.45
CA ALA A 90 -11.93 -13.04 -6.55
C ALA A 90 -13.09 -12.20 -5.99
N PRO A 91 -14.17 -11.96 -6.76
CA PRO A 91 -15.16 -10.93 -6.44
C PRO A 91 -15.80 -11.11 -5.06
N VAL A 92 -16.18 -12.33 -4.68
CA VAL A 92 -16.77 -12.62 -3.37
C VAL A 92 -15.81 -12.26 -2.23
N ALA A 93 -14.56 -12.73 -2.35
CA ALA A 93 -13.51 -12.46 -1.37
C ALA A 93 -13.18 -10.96 -1.29
N ASN A 94 -13.07 -10.29 -2.44
CA ASN A 94 -12.75 -8.87 -2.54
C ASN A 94 -13.87 -8.00 -1.94
N ILE A 95 -15.13 -8.34 -2.17
CA ILE A 95 -16.29 -7.61 -1.60
C ILE A 95 -16.34 -7.81 -0.09
N LEU A 96 -16.34 -9.06 0.39
CA LEU A 96 -16.49 -9.35 1.82
C LEU A 96 -15.27 -8.88 2.62
N GLY A 97 -14.06 -9.14 2.11
CA GLY A 97 -12.82 -8.70 2.72
C GLY A 97 -12.68 -7.18 2.72
N GLY A 98 -12.98 -6.53 1.59
CA GLY A 98 -12.97 -5.06 1.47
C GLY A 98 -13.99 -4.39 2.38
N TYR A 99 -15.19 -4.95 2.53
CA TYR A 99 -16.22 -4.45 3.44
C TYR A 99 -15.78 -4.58 4.91
N LEU A 100 -15.27 -5.74 5.31
CA LEU A 100 -14.75 -5.98 6.66
C LEU A 100 -13.56 -5.05 6.98
N PHE A 101 -12.64 -4.87 6.02
CA PHE A 101 -11.54 -3.94 6.11
C PHE A 101 -12.03 -2.49 6.29
N GLY A 102 -13.05 -2.10 5.53
CA GLY A 102 -13.71 -0.79 5.63
C GLY A 102 -14.29 -0.51 7.00
N MET A 103 -15.04 -1.45 7.57
CA MET A 103 -15.57 -1.34 8.94
C MET A 103 -14.42 -1.20 9.95
N GLY A 104 -13.37 -2.02 9.80
CA GLY A 104 -12.18 -1.93 10.65
C GLY A 104 -11.49 -0.57 10.59
N MET A 105 -11.39 0.06 9.40
CA MET A 105 -10.80 1.40 9.25
C MET A 105 -11.55 2.48 10.02
N VAL A 106 -12.88 2.35 10.15
CA VAL A 106 -13.70 3.29 10.92
C VAL A 106 -13.41 3.14 12.41
N LEU A 107 -13.42 1.90 12.92
CA LEU A 107 -13.16 1.60 14.34
C LEU A 107 -11.71 1.91 14.76
N ALA A 108 -10.73 1.65 13.88
CA ALA A 108 -9.32 1.93 14.11
C ALA A 108 -8.91 3.40 13.87
N ASN A 109 -9.87 4.28 13.53
CA ASN A 109 -9.64 5.69 13.25
C ASN A 109 -8.52 5.94 12.21
N GLY A 110 -8.47 5.10 11.16
CA GLY A 110 -7.38 5.13 10.20
C GLY A 110 -7.47 4.10 9.09
N CYS A 111 -6.91 4.43 7.93
CA CYS A 111 -6.58 3.46 6.88
C CYS A 111 -5.18 2.87 7.14
N ALA A 112 -4.80 1.78 6.47
CA ALA A 112 -3.49 1.14 6.71
C ALA A 112 -2.29 2.09 6.60
N SER A 113 -2.24 2.91 5.54
CA SER A 113 -1.22 3.94 5.38
C SER A 113 -1.31 5.02 6.46
N GLY A 114 -2.53 5.40 6.84
CA GLY A 114 -2.83 6.37 7.90
C GLY A 114 -2.33 5.94 9.27
N ILE A 115 -2.60 4.69 9.65
CA ILE A 115 -2.13 4.10 10.89
C ILE A 115 -0.61 4.14 10.96
N LEU A 116 0.08 3.70 9.89
CA LEU A 116 1.55 3.65 9.86
C LEU A 116 2.21 5.03 10.02
N TYR A 117 1.82 6.05 9.26
CA TYR A 117 2.46 7.36 9.43
C TYR A 117 2.03 8.04 10.74
N ARG A 118 0.82 7.78 11.27
CA ARG A 118 0.38 8.27 12.59
C ARG A 118 1.19 7.66 13.72
N CYS A 119 1.68 6.42 13.57
CA CYS A 119 2.64 5.83 14.50
C CYS A 119 3.86 6.75 14.67
N GLY A 120 4.37 7.30 13.56
CA GLY A 120 5.48 8.27 13.56
C GLY A 120 5.15 9.65 14.13
N GLN A 121 3.87 10.06 14.12
CA GLN A 121 3.44 11.33 14.70
C GLN A 121 3.31 11.28 16.24
N GLY A 122 3.31 10.10 16.84
CA GLY A 122 3.19 9.89 18.29
C GLY A 122 1.78 9.48 18.76
N PHE A 123 0.91 9.04 17.85
CA PHE A 123 -0.43 8.54 18.19
C PHE A 123 -0.35 7.09 18.70
N THR A 124 -0.61 6.87 19.99
CA THR A 124 -0.48 5.53 20.60
C THR A 124 -1.62 4.59 20.20
N ASP A 125 -2.79 5.14 19.84
CA ASP A 125 -3.88 4.36 19.23
C ASP A 125 -3.46 3.74 17.90
N ALA A 126 -2.66 4.47 17.11
CA ALA A 126 -2.14 3.92 15.85
C ALA A 126 -1.18 2.75 16.10
N TRP A 127 -0.40 2.76 17.19
CA TRP A 127 0.46 1.64 17.56
C TRP A 127 -0.35 0.39 17.90
N LEU A 128 -1.41 0.57 18.69
CA LEU A 128 -2.33 -0.52 19.05
C LEU A 128 -3.06 -1.07 17.81
N ALA A 129 -3.57 -0.17 16.95
CA ALA A 129 -4.23 -0.55 15.70
C ALA A 129 -3.28 -1.33 14.78
N PHE A 130 -2.02 -0.90 14.68
CA PHE A 130 -1.01 -1.55 13.85
C PHE A 130 -0.66 -2.96 14.35
N LEU A 131 -0.51 -3.12 15.67
CA LEU A 131 -0.29 -4.43 16.29
C LEU A 131 -1.50 -5.35 16.08
N ALA A 132 -2.72 -4.85 16.30
CA ALA A 132 -3.94 -5.61 16.07
C ALA A 132 -4.12 -5.98 14.58
N PHE A 133 -3.76 -5.08 13.66
CA PHE A 133 -3.74 -5.33 12.23
C PHE A 133 -2.80 -6.49 11.86
N PHE A 134 -1.59 -6.49 12.43
CA PHE A 134 -0.66 -7.61 12.31
C PHE A 134 -1.26 -8.92 12.85
N LEU A 135 -1.84 -8.91 14.05
CA LEU A 135 -2.44 -10.10 14.65
C LEU A 135 -3.56 -10.67 13.78
N GLY A 136 -4.43 -9.82 13.24
CA GLY A 136 -5.51 -10.23 12.33
C GLY A 136 -4.97 -10.89 11.05
N LEU A 137 -3.87 -10.36 10.50
CA LEU A 137 -3.19 -10.97 9.35
C LEU A 137 -2.63 -12.35 9.67
N CYS A 138 -1.96 -12.50 10.80
CA CYS A 138 -1.36 -13.78 11.22
C CYS A 138 -2.42 -14.83 11.53
N ILE A 139 -3.47 -14.48 12.28
CA ILE A 139 -4.57 -15.39 12.58
C ILE A 139 -5.22 -15.92 11.29
N THR A 140 -5.37 -15.06 10.28
CA THR A 140 -6.04 -15.40 9.02
C THR A 140 -5.15 -16.18 8.05
N LYS A 141 -3.86 -15.82 7.94
CA LYS A 141 -2.96 -16.48 6.97
C LYS A 141 -2.29 -17.75 7.53
N HIS A 142 -1.95 -17.73 8.82
CA HIS A 142 -1.12 -18.76 9.46
C HIS A 142 -1.79 -19.43 10.66
N GLY A 143 -2.78 -18.77 11.28
CA GLY A 143 -3.51 -19.29 12.43
C GLY A 143 -4.75 -20.10 12.06
N TRP A 144 -5.68 -20.15 13.01
CA TRP A 144 -6.89 -20.98 12.94
C TRP A 144 -7.90 -20.53 11.88
N LEU A 145 -7.83 -19.27 11.41
CA LEU A 145 -8.66 -18.78 10.31
C LEU A 145 -8.06 -19.07 8.92
N LYS A 146 -6.97 -19.85 8.83
CA LYS A 146 -6.39 -20.29 7.55
C LYS A 146 -7.39 -20.98 6.59
N PRO A 147 -8.36 -21.80 7.05
CA PRO A 147 -9.38 -22.35 6.15
C PRO A 147 -10.21 -21.26 5.46
N LEU A 148 -10.55 -20.18 6.17
CA LEU A 148 -11.26 -19.04 5.61
C LEU A 148 -10.43 -18.35 4.52
N TYR A 149 -9.12 -18.16 4.76
CA TYR A 149 -8.21 -17.64 3.75
C TYR A 149 -8.12 -18.56 2.52
N ALA A 150 -8.05 -19.87 2.71
CA ALA A 150 -8.03 -20.83 1.61
C ALA A 150 -9.33 -20.81 0.79
N MET A 151 -10.50 -20.71 1.44
CA MET A 151 -11.81 -20.56 0.79
C MET A 151 -11.90 -19.24 0.00
N SER A 152 -11.40 -18.15 0.55
CA SER A 152 -11.34 -16.87 -0.18
C SER A 152 -10.50 -16.96 -1.47
N ALA A 153 -9.55 -17.90 -1.50
CA ALA A 153 -8.66 -18.09 -2.62
C ALA A 153 -9.17 -19.07 -3.70
N SER A 154 -10.24 -19.83 -3.43
CA SER A 154 -10.75 -20.87 -4.34
C SER A 154 -11.73 -20.31 -5.39
N VAL A 155 -12.48 -19.26 -5.06
CA VAL A 155 -13.47 -18.64 -5.96
C VAL A 155 -12.81 -17.50 -6.75
N VAL A 156 -12.08 -17.85 -7.80
CA VAL A 156 -11.45 -16.87 -8.71
C VAL A 156 -12.14 -16.90 -10.05
N VAL A 157 -12.63 -15.75 -10.49
CA VAL A 157 -13.27 -15.58 -11.80
C VAL A 157 -12.21 -15.28 -12.84
N ARG A 158 -12.25 -16.03 -13.95
CA ARG A 158 -11.36 -15.81 -15.09
C ARG A 158 -12.11 -15.03 -16.16
N ILE A 159 -11.45 -14.03 -16.73
CA ILE A 159 -11.96 -13.27 -17.88
C ILE A 159 -10.97 -13.51 -19.02
N ASN A 160 -11.46 -13.98 -20.16
CA ASN A 160 -10.63 -14.32 -21.32
C ASN A 160 -9.44 -15.25 -20.97
N GLY A 161 -9.70 -16.26 -20.14
CA GLY A 161 -8.70 -17.23 -19.67
C GLY A 161 -7.71 -16.70 -18.63
N LYS A 162 -7.69 -15.39 -18.35
CA LYS A 162 -6.79 -14.76 -17.37
C LYS A 162 -7.38 -14.79 -15.96
N VAL A 163 -6.56 -15.20 -15.00
CA VAL A 163 -6.90 -15.26 -13.56
C VAL A 163 -6.85 -13.88 -12.90
N ASN A 164 -6.07 -12.96 -13.47
CA ASN A 164 -5.81 -11.59 -13.00
C ASN A 164 -6.14 -10.57 -14.10
N PRO A 165 -7.42 -10.47 -14.50
CA PRO A 165 -7.83 -9.61 -15.59
C PRO A 165 -7.65 -8.12 -15.25
N ALA A 166 -7.21 -7.35 -16.23
CA ALA A 166 -7.26 -5.90 -16.23
C ALA A 166 -8.47 -5.41 -17.05
N LEU A 167 -8.83 -4.13 -16.89
CA LEU A 167 -10.01 -3.59 -17.59
C LEU A 167 -9.91 -3.71 -19.11
N TRP A 168 -8.71 -3.54 -19.68
CA TRP A 168 -8.46 -3.69 -21.11
C TRP A 168 -8.54 -5.12 -21.63
N ASP A 169 -8.50 -6.13 -20.74
CA ASP A 169 -8.72 -7.52 -21.16
C ASP A 169 -10.15 -7.75 -21.62
N LEU A 170 -11.12 -6.91 -21.21
CA LEU A 170 -12.49 -6.91 -21.74
C LEU A 170 -12.56 -6.47 -23.20
N PHE A 171 -11.56 -5.71 -23.67
CA PHE A 171 -11.50 -5.15 -25.03
C PHE A 171 -10.43 -5.86 -25.90
N GLY A 172 -10.16 -7.14 -25.62
CA GLY A 172 -9.24 -7.98 -26.41
C GLY A 172 -7.83 -8.09 -25.83
N GLY A 173 -7.44 -7.29 -24.83
CA GLY A 173 -6.20 -7.49 -24.07
C GLY A 173 -4.89 -7.14 -24.79
N GLY A 174 -4.96 -6.62 -26.02
CA GLY A 174 -3.80 -6.15 -26.77
C GLY A 174 -3.20 -4.85 -26.23
N MET A 175 -2.01 -4.49 -26.74
CA MET A 175 -1.32 -3.25 -26.35
C MET A 175 -2.12 -1.98 -26.71
N GLU A 176 -2.81 -1.99 -27.85
CA GLU A 176 -3.72 -0.92 -28.25
C GLU A 176 -4.89 -0.79 -27.27
N ALA A 177 -5.58 -1.89 -26.97
CA ALA A 177 -6.68 -1.91 -26.00
C ALA A 177 -6.24 -1.42 -24.62
N LYS A 178 -5.02 -1.77 -24.18
CA LYS A 178 -4.41 -1.28 -22.93
C LYS A 178 -4.31 0.24 -22.90
N TRP A 179 -3.65 0.85 -23.90
CA TRP A 179 -3.41 2.30 -23.90
C TRP A 179 -4.66 3.12 -24.21
N ILE A 180 -5.58 2.61 -25.03
CA ILE A 180 -6.90 3.24 -25.25
C ILE A 180 -7.67 3.27 -23.93
N THR A 181 -7.75 2.14 -23.21
CA THR A 181 -8.47 2.05 -21.93
C THR A 181 -7.87 2.98 -20.88
N ILE A 182 -6.53 2.99 -20.76
CA ILE A 182 -5.81 3.89 -19.84
C ILE A 182 -6.03 5.35 -20.22
N GLY A 183 -5.98 5.69 -21.51
CA GLY A 183 -6.20 7.04 -22.03
C GLY A 183 -7.59 7.56 -21.72
N VAL A 184 -8.63 6.76 -21.98
CA VAL A 184 -10.03 7.11 -21.67
C VAL A 184 -10.23 7.35 -20.17
N ILE A 185 -9.77 6.43 -19.31
CA ILE A 185 -9.87 6.60 -17.85
C ILE A 185 -9.13 7.86 -17.39
N THR A 186 -7.92 8.06 -17.92
CA THR A 186 -7.08 9.22 -17.58
C THR A 186 -7.76 10.53 -17.96
N ILE A 187 -8.38 10.61 -19.14
CA ILE A 187 -9.11 11.79 -19.60
C ILE A 187 -10.33 12.05 -18.71
N ILE A 188 -11.13 11.03 -18.40
CA ILE A 188 -12.31 11.17 -17.53
C ILE A 188 -11.91 11.69 -16.15
N ILE A 189 -10.89 11.08 -15.54
CA ILE A 189 -10.37 11.50 -14.24
C ILE A 189 -9.76 12.91 -14.34
N GLY A 190 -9.00 13.20 -15.39
CA GLY A 190 -8.37 14.49 -15.65
C GLY A 190 -9.39 15.63 -15.73
N ILE A 191 -10.49 15.43 -16.46
CA ILE A 191 -11.61 16.39 -16.53
C ILE A 191 -12.18 16.64 -15.13
N PHE A 192 -12.38 15.59 -14.32
CA PHE A 192 -12.89 15.74 -12.95
C PHE A 192 -11.93 16.49 -12.02
N ILE A 193 -10.62 16.28 -12.17
CA ILE A 193 -9.58 16.99 -11.42
C ILE A 193 -9.58 18.47 -11.81
N LEU A 194 -9.57 18.78 -13.12
CA LEU A 194 -9.49 20.14 -13.67
C LEU A 194 -10.76 20.97 -13.41
N ARG A 195 -11.93 20.32 -13.30
CA ARG A 195 -13.19 20.99 -12.92
C ARG A 195 -13.20 21.46 -11.46
N GLY A 196 -12.28 21.00 -10.63
CA GLY A 196 -12.12 21.47 -9.26
C GLY A 196 -10.86 22.30 -9.07
N LYS A 197 -10.72 22.87 -7.87
CA LYS A 197 -9.46 23.47 -7.41
C LYS A 197 -8.79 22.51 -6.42
N PRO A 198 -7.99 21.51 -6.86
CA PRO A 198 -7.24 20.63 -5.96
C PRO A 198 -6.08 21.33 -5.22
N PHE A 199 -6.00 22.67 -5.29
CA PHE A 199 -4.93 23.51 -4.76
C PHE A 199 -5.17 23.96 -3.31
N GLY A 200 -5.96 23.20 -2.53
CA GLY A 200 -6.04 23.40 -1.09
C GLY A 200 -4.74 22.96 -0.41
N THR A 201 -4.31 23.69 0.62
CA THR A 201 -3.16 23.32 1.46
C THR A 201 -3.59 22.49 2.66
N ALA A 202 -2.89 21.42 2.98
CA ALA A 202 -2.91 20.89 4.34
C ALA A 202 -2.27 21.96 5.25
N SER A 203 -2.96 22.47 6.27
CA SER A 203 -2.60 23.71 7.02
C SER A 203 -1.13 24.16 7.07
N LYS A 204 -0.19 23.27 7.45
CA LYS A 204 1.27 23.53 7.58
C LYS A 204 2.13 22.71 6.61
N GLY A 205 1.51 22.16 5.57
CA GLY A 205 2.06 21.15 4.67
C GLY A 205 1.98 21.54 3.21
N TYR A 206 2.07 20.54 2.33
CA TYR A 206 1.97 20.77 0.89
C TYR A 206 0.54 21.06 0.46
N TYR A 207 0.42 21.65 -0.73
CA TYR A 207 -0.79 21.56 -1.52
C TYR A 207 -1.14 20.08 -1.72
N TRP A 208 -2.43 19.74 -1.60
CA TRP A 208 -2.86 18.35 -1.78
C TRP A 208 -2.56 17.85 -3.19
N SER A 209 -2.62 18.71 -4.23
CA SER A 209 -2.17 18.38 -5.57
C SER A 209 -0.69 17.96 -5.63
N ILE A 210 0.21 18.71 -4.97
CA ILE A 210 1.64 18.37 -4.89
C ILE A 210 1.84 17.04 -4.16
N THR A 211 1.10 16.83 -3.06
CA THR A 211 1.13 15.56 -2.33
C THR A 211 0.70 14.41 -3.23
N GLY A 212 -0.40 14.57 -3.98
CA GLY A 212 -0.88 13.56 -4.92
C GLY A 212 0.14 13.26 -6.01
N LEU A 213 0.77 14.29 -6.59
CA LEU A 213 1.83 14.13 -7.58
C LEU A 213 3.03 13.36 -7.01
N PHE A 214 3.53 13.77 -5.84
CA PHE A 214 4.64 13.10 -5.17
C PHE A 214 4.31 11.65 -4.82
N LEU A 215 3.11 11.37 -4.31
CA LEU A 215 2.68 9.98 -4.04
C LEU A 215 2.62 9.15 -5.32
N GLY A 216 2.12 9.71 -6.44
CA GLY A 216 2.15 9.06 -7.74
C GLY A 216 3.57 8.71 -8.19
N VAL A 217 4.49 9.67 -8.12
CA VAL A 217 5.91 9.48 -8.48
C VAL A 217 6.59 8.46 -7.56
N ILE A 218 6.38 8.55 -6.25
CA ILE A 218 6.91 7.60 -5.27
C ILE A 218 6.37 6.19 -5.56
N THR A 219 5.13 6.07 -6.00
CA THR A 219 4.54 4.76 -6.37
C THR A 219 5.26 4.15 -7.58
N ILE A 220 5.60 4.95 -8.60
CA ILE A 220 6.38 4.51 -9.77
C ILE A 220 7.78 4.07 -9.32
N ILE A 221 8.46 4.89 -8.53
CA ILE A 221 9.78 4.58 -7.97
C ILE A 221 9.74 3.30 -7.14
N ALA A 222 8.69 3.11 -6.33
CA ALA A 222 8.54 1.92 -5.51
C ALA A 222 8.33 0.65 -6.35
N TRP A 223 7.58 0.71 -7.47
CA TRP A 223 7.49 -0.44 -8.39
C TRP A 223 8.83 -0.78 -9.02
N TRP A 224 9.56 0.23 -9.48
CA TRP A 224 10.90 0.03 -10.02
C TRP A 224 11.86 -0.54 -8.96
N ALA A 225 11.97 0.11 -7.80
CA ALA A 225 12.89 -0.28 -6.73
C ALA A 225 12.56 -1.65 -6.14
N SER A 226 11.27 -1.97 -5.93
CA SER A 226 10.86 -3.31 -5.48
C SER A 226 11.15 -4.40 -6.51
N THR A 227 11.16 -4.08 -7.80
CA THR A 227 11.53 -5.03 -8.85
C THR A 227 13.04 -5.23 -8.91
N TYR A 228 13.78 -4.13 -8.97
CA TYR A 228 15.23 -4.15 -9.15
C TYR A 228 15.96 -4.69 -7.92
N TRP A 229 15.65 -4.15 -6.74
CA TRP A 229 16.30 -4.54 -5.49
C TRP A 229 15.55 -5.65 -4.75
N GLY A 230 14.22 -5.64 -4.82
CA GLY A 230 13.37 -6.64 -4.14
C GLY A 230 13.02 -7.87 -4.98
N GLY A 231 13.44 -7.89 -6.25
CA GLY A 231 13.22 -8.98 -7.21
C GLY A 231 11.76 -9.22 -7.61
N ARG A 232 10.82 -8.36 -7.22
CA ARG A 232 9.40 -8.48 -7.58
C ARG A 232 8.68 -7.14 -7.70
N PRO A 233 7.89 -6.91 -8.77
CA PRO A 233 7.09 -5.69 -8.96
C PRO A 233 5.87 -5.65 -8.04
N ARG A 234 6.10 -5.42 -6.74
CA ARG A 234 5.06 -5.30 -5.72
C ARG A 234 4.55 -3.86 -5.57
N GLY A 235 5.42 -2.87 -5.73
CA GLY A 235 5.07 -1.47 -5.52
C GLY A 235 4.75 -1.14 -4.06
N LEU A 236 3.90 -0.15 -3.82
CA LEU A 236 3.44 0.24 -2.48
C LEU A 236 2.30 -0.67 -2.00
N SER A 237 2.47 -1.28 -0.83
CA SER A 237 1.50 -2.18 -0.19
C SER A 237 1.77 -2.29 1.31
N PHE A 238 0.80 -1.98 2.16
CA PHE A 238 1.00 -2.02 3.61
C PHE A 238 0.68 -3.39 4.24
N THR A 239 -0.32 -4.10 3.72
CA THR A 239 -0.84 -5.36 4.31
C THR A 239 0.19 -6.48 4.37
N GLY A 240 0.64 -6.97 3.20
CA GLY A 240 1.58 -8.10 3.13
C GLY A 240 2.88 -7.82 3.89
N PRO A 241 3.56 -6.69 3.60
CA PRO A 241 4.80 -6.34 4.27
C PRO A 241 4.72 -6.15 5.78
N THR A 242 3.56 -5.75 6.32
CA THR A 242 3.34 -5.71 7.78
C THR A 242 3.46 -7.11 8.38
N SER A 243 2.78 -8.10 7.80
CA SER A 243 2.92 -9.49 8.27
C SER A 243 4.35 -10.01 8.08
N GLU A 244 5.00 -9.67 6.97
CA GLU A 244 6.37 -10.10 6.68
C GLU A 244 7.36 -9.56 7.71
N PHE A 245 7.26 -8.28 8.09
CA PHE A 245 8.15 -7.68 9.09
C PHE A 245 8.05 -8.36 10.46
N PHE A 246 6.84 -8.48 10.98
CA PHE A 246 6.66 -9.03 12.32
C PHE A 246 6.90 -10.55 12.36
N LEU A 247 6.63 -11.30 11.29
CA LEU A 247 7.01 -12.72 11.21
C LEU A 247 8.53 -12.88 11.14
N SER A 248 9.23 -12.06 10.35
CA SER A 248 10.69 -11.99 10.40
C SER A 248 11.21 -11.73 11.82
N LEU A 249 10.59 -10.80 12.55
CA LEU A 249 11.00 -10.41 13.90
C LEU A 249 10.70 -11.49 14.95
N LEU A 250 9.53 -12.15 14.87
CA LEU A 250 9.06 -13.09 15.88
C LEU A 250 9.46 -14.54 15.61
N ALA A 251 9.55 -14.94 14.34
CA ALA A 251 9.78 -16.31 13.89
C ALA A 251 11.09 -16.49 13.10
N GLY A 252 11.82 -15.41 12.79
CA GLY A 252 13.05 -15.46 11.98
C GLY A 252 12.81 -15.65 10.48
N ASP A 253 11.57 -15.91 10.05
CA ASP A 253 11.18 -16.16 8.65
C ASP A 253 9.92 -15.34 8.31
N PRO A 254 9.89 -14.55 7.22
CA PRO A 254 8.72 -13.77 6.81
C PRO A 254 7.55 -14.65 6.29
N MET A 255 7.74 -15.97 6.16
CA MET A 255 6.78 -16.98 5.70
C MET A 255 6.19 -16.67 4.32
N VAL A 256 7.01 -16.18 3.39
CA VAL A 256 6.59 -15.76 2.04
C VAL A 256 6.99 -16.80 1.00
N ARG A 257 6.08 -17.11 0.06
CA ARG A 257 6.34 -18.11 -1.00
C ARG A 257 6.82 -17.54 -2.33
N ARG A 258 6.54 -16.27 -2.61
CA ARG A 258 6.61 -15.69 -3.97
C ARG A 258 7.47 -14.43 -4.07
N THR A 259 8.17 -14.07 -3.01
CA THR A 259 8.97 -12.85 -2.97
C THR A 259 10.34 -13.26 -2.46
N PRO A 260 11.42 -12.79 -3.10
CA PRO A 260 12.77 -13.01 -2.60
C PRO A 260 12.91 -12.58 -1.15
N VAL A 261 13.59 -13.42 -0.38
CA VAL A 261 13.92 -13.19 1.02
C VAL A 261 15.41 -12.90 1.08
N PHE A 262 15.77 -11.93 1.89
CA PHE A 262 17.14 -11.46 2.06
C PHE A 262 17.54 -11.67 3.51
N ASN A 263 18.70 -12.28 3.72
CA ASN A 263 19.31 -12.38 5.03
C ASN A 263 20.11 -11.11 5.29
N PHE A 264 19.76 -10.35 6.33
CA PHE A 264 20.48 -9.15 6.70
C PHE A 264 21.34 -9.42 7.93
N PHE A 265 22.66 -9.28 7.76
CA PHE A 265 23.66 -9.40 8.82
C PHE A 265 23.67 -10.75 9.57
N GLY A 266 23.06 -11.82 9.02
CA GLY A 266 22.96 -13.10 9.71
C GLY A 266 21.96 -13.13 10.86
N LEU A 267 21.21 -12.04 11.09
CA LEU A 267 20.36 -11.86 12.27
C LEU A 267 18.90 -12.26 12.02
N PHE A 268 18.37 -11.93 10.83
CA PHE A 268 17.00 -12.24 10.46
C PHE A 268 16.83 -12.21 8.94
N GLU A 269 15.87 -13.00 8.46
CA GLU A 269 15.49 -13.02 7.05
C GLU A 269 14.27 -12.12 6.83
N THR A 270 14.28 -11.26 5.82
CA THR A 270 13.12 -10.40 5.53
C THR A 270 13.03 -10.01 4.06
N THR A 271 11.94 -9.34 3.67
CA THR A 271 11.75 -8.89 2.28
C THR A 271 12.13 -7.42 2.12
N TRP A 272 12.36 -6.96 0.89
CA TRP A 272 12.49 -5.52 0.62
C TRP A 272 11.25 -4.74 1.08
N ALA A 273 10.08 -5.37 0.98
CA ALA A 273 8.81 -4.71 1.25
C ALA A 273 8.58 -4.46 2.75
N SER A 274 8.96 -5.41 3.61
CA SER A 274 8.82 -5.27 5.07
C SER A 274 9.67 -4.10 5.60
N LEU A 275 10.89 -3.94 5.08
CA LEU A 275 11.82 -2.88 5.46
C LEU A 275 11.26 -1.48 5.18
N TYR A 276 10.67 -1.24 4.00
CA TYR A 276 10.13 0.09 3.72
C TYR A 276 8.90 0.40 4.61
N VAL A 277 8.07 -0.60 4.94
CA VAL A 277 6.88 -0.38 5.80
C VAL A 277 7.27 0.12 7.19
N VAL A 278 8.38 -0.38 7.75
CA VAL A 278 8.88 0.08 9.06
C VAL A 278 9.57 1.44 8.97
N ALA A 279 10.16 1.76 7.81
CA ALA A 279 10.74 3.08 7.57
C ALA A 279 9.68 4.19 7.39
N VAL A 280 8.42 3.86 7.04
CA VAL A 280 7.33 4.85 6.91
C VAL A 280 7.06 5.63 8.20
N PRO A 281 6.85 5.01 9.37
CA PRO A 281 6.77 5.72 10.65
C PRO A 281 7.98 6.63 10.93
N MET A 282 9.19 6.20 10.58
CA MET A 282 10.40 7.00 10.79
C MET A 282 10.40 8.26 9.92
N GLY A 283 10.02 8.14 8.65
CA GLY A 283 9.89 9.29 7.74
C GLY A 283 8.82 10.28 8.20
N ALA A 284 7.70 9.75 8.68
CA ALA A 284 6.63 10.55 9.25
C ALA A 284 7.07 11.28 10.53
N PHE A 285 7.83 10.60 11.39
CA PHE A 285 8.42 11.20 12.61
C PHE A 285 9.33 12.39 12.28
N PHE A 286 10.23 12.26 11.30
CA PHE A 286 11.09 13.36 10.87
C PHE A 286 10.27 14.56 10.37
N SER A 287 9.25 14.33 9.54
CA SER A 287 8.37 15.40 9.06
C SER A 287 7.59 16.06 10.21
N ALA A 288 7.05 15.27 11.13
CA ALA A 288 6.31 15.76 12.29
C ALA A 288 7.19 16.60 13.22
N LYS A 289 8.45 16.20 13.45
CA LYS A 289 9.41 16.96 14.25
C LYS A 289 9.77 18.28 13.58
N LEU A 290 9.99 18.28 12.26
CA LEU A 290 10.29 19.49 11.49
C LEU A 290 9.14 20.51 11.53
N LEU A 291 7.88 20.04 11.50
CA LEU A 291 6.69 20.88 11.63
C LEU A 291 6.34 21.24 13.08
N LYS A 292 7.09 20.74 14.07
CA LYS A 292 6.79 20.84 15.51
C LYS A 292 5.40 20.32 15.87
N GLU A 293 4.97 19.25 15.21
CA GLU A 293 3.67 18.59 15.39
C GLU A 293 3.77 17.25 16.11
N PHE A 294 4.98 16.75 16.37
CA PHE A 294 5.16 15.51 17.12
C PHE A 294 4.69 15.70 18.57
N ARG A 295 3.75 14.86 18.99
CA ARG A 295 3.26 14.80 20.38
C ARG A 295 2.77 13.39 20.66
N LEU A 296 3.13 12.86 21.82
CA LEU A 296 2.52 11.62 22.32
C LEU A 296 1.06 11.91 22.67
N PHE A 297 0.16 11.30 21.89
CA PHE A 297 -1.28 11.40 22.06
C PHE A 297 -1.81 10.05 22.54
N PHE A 298 -2.48 10.07 23.68
CA PHE A 298 -3.11 8.91 24.29
C PHE A 298 -4.62 8.99 24.12
N LEU A 299 -5.21 7.92 23.61
CA LEU A 299 -6.66 7.79 23.50
C LEU A 299 -7.29 7.44 24.87
N PRO A 300 -8.54 7.83 25.14
CA PRO A 300 -9.29 7.33 26.30
C PRO A 300 -9.37 5.80 26.30
N ARG A 301 -9.38 5.20 27.50
CA ARG A 301 -9.37 3.73 27.67
C ARG A 301 -10.54 3.03 26.99
N GLU A 302 -11.69 3.69 26.95
CA GLU A 302 -12.95 3.18 26.40
C GLU A 302 -12.87 2.94 24.89
N GLU A 303 -12.13 3.77 24.14
CA GLU A 303 -12.00 3.61 22.69
C GLU A 303 -10.80 2.73 22.28
N LEU A 304 -9.91 2.34 23.22
CA LEU A 304 -8.82 1.39 22.93
C LEU A 304 -9.32 0.04 22.45
N LEU A 305 -10.42 -0.47 23.03
CA LEU A 305 -11.03 -1.73 22.61
C LEU A 305 -11.56 -1.64 21.18
N SER A 306 -12.23 -0.52 20.84
CA SER A 306 -12.70 -0.25 19.49
C SER A 306 -11.55 -0.24 18.49
N VAL A 307 -10.45 0.43 18.82
CA VAL A 307 -9.25 0.51 17.98
C VAL A 307 -8.61 -0.87 17.79
N PHE A 308 -8.52 -1.68 18.85
CA PHE A 308 -7.99 -3.03 18.76
C PHE A 308 -8.86 -3.94 17.88
N ILE A 309 -10.18 -3.94 18.10
CA ILE A 309 -11.13 -4.69 17.27
C ILE A 309 -11.05 -4.22 15.82
N GLY A 310 -10.99 -2.90 15.60
CA GLY A 310 -10.84 -2.30 14.27
C GLY A 310 -9.57 -2.78 13.56
N GLY A 311 -8.43 -2.79 14.25
CA GLY A 311 -7.18 -3.32 13.71
C GLY A 311 -7.29 -4.80 13.35
N LEU A 312 -7.85 -5.64 14.22
CA LEU A 312 -8.08 -7.06 13.93
C LEU A 312 -8.97 -7.24 12.69
N MET A 313 -10.08 -6.51 12.60
CA MET A 313 -11.00 -6.54 11.46
C MET A 313 -10.31 -6.11 10.17
N MET A 314 -9.46 -5.07 10.22
CA MET A 314 -8.61 -4.70 9.08
C MET A 314 -7.68 -5.85 8.69
N GLY A 315 -7.04 -6.52 9.64
CA GLY A 315 -6.09 -7.60 9.34
C GLY A 315 -6.76 -8.80 8.69
N ILE A 316 -7.91 -9.22 9.24
CA ILE A 316 -8.73 -10.30 8.70
C ILE A 316 -9.30 -9.90 7.33
N GLY A 317 -9.88 -8.72 7.22
CA GLY A 317 -10.48 -8.20 5.98
C GLY A 317 -9.47 -8.09 4.84
N ALA A 318 -8.27 -7.59 5.10
CA ALA A 318 -7.21 -7.50 4.10
C ALA A 318 -6.67 -8.87 3.68
N ALA A 319 -6.59 -9.84 4.61
CA ALA A 319 -6.21 -11.21 4.27
C ALA A 319 -7.27 -11.89 3.40
N VAL A 320 -8.56 -11.82 3.78
CA VAL A 320 -9.68 -12.38 3.01
C VAL A 320 -9.83 -11.69 1.66
N GLY A 321 -9.70 -10.36 1.62
CA GLY A 321 -9.73 -9.56 0.39
C GLY A 321 -8.48 -9.70 -0.48
N ARG A 322 -7.49 -10.47 -0.02
CA ARG A 322 -6.21 -10.75 -0.69
C ARG A 322 -5.37 -9.51 -1.00
N GLY A 323 -5.59 -8.40 -0.29
CA GLY A 323 -4.99 -7.08 -0.49
C GLY A 323 -5.19 -6.17 0.71
#